data_AF-A0A026X1W4-F1
#
_entry.id   AF-A0A026X1W4-F1
#
_cell.length_a   1.000
_cell.length_b   1.000
_cell.length_c   1.000
_cell.angle_alpha   90.00
_cell.angle_beta   90.00
_cell.angle_gamma   90.00
#
_symmetry.space_group_name_H-M   'P 1'
#
loop_
_entity.id
_entity.type
_entity.pdbx_description
1 polymer ?
#
loop_
_entity_poly.entity_id
_entity_poly.type
_entity_poly.pdbx_seq_one_letter_code
_entity_poly.pdbx_strand_id
1 'polypeptide(L)' 'QIETIFNSRPVYPQSDDPSDLEALTPAHFLIGGTLSMIPESSLETEPLTRLSRWQFLQQITQRFWRR' A
#
# COMPACT_ATOMS: atom_id res chain seq x y z
N GLN A 1 8.10 6.03 -3.71
CA GLN A 1 7.50 5.16 -2.67
C GLN A 1 6.35 5.85 -1.94
N ILE A 2 6.52 7.03 -1.32
CA ILE A 2 5.42 7.72 -0.61
C ILE A 2 4.24 8.05 -1.53
N GLU A 3 4.50 8.63 -2.71
CA GLU A 3 3.45 8.94 -3.70
C GLU A 3 2.70 7.69 -4.16
N THR A 4 3.40 6.59 -4.37
CA THR A 4 2.81 5.31 -4.79
C THR A 4 1.87 4.75 -3.73
N ILE A 5 2.27 4.80 -2.46
CA ILE A 5 1.47 4.34 -1.32
C ILE A 5 0.23 5.23 -1.14
N PHE A 6 0.40 6.55 -1.28
CA PHE A 6 -0.73 7.47 -1.19
C PHE A 6 -1.73 7.25 -2.34
N ASN A 7 -1.21 7.06 -3.54
CA ASN A 7 -2.02 6.93 -4.75
C ASN A 7 -2.67 5.55 -4.90
N SER A 8 -2.17 4.49 -4.24
CA SER A 8 -2.79 3.16 -4.25
C SER A 8 -3.89 2.98 -3.19
N ARG A 9 -4.14 3.99 -2.34
CA ARG A 9 -5.13 3.88 -1.27
C ARG A 9 -6.55 3.86 -1.84
N PRO A 10 -7.40 2.89 -1.46
CA PRO A 10 -8.79 2.85 -1.92
C PRO A 10 -9.60 4.03 -1.33
N VAL A 11 -10.37 4.69 -2.20
CA VAL A 11 -11.26 5.83 -1.89
C VAL A 11 -12.71 5.42 -1.98
N TYR A 12 -13.08 4.60 -2.97
CA TYR A 12 -14.45 4.13 -3.18
C TYR A 12 -14.45 2.77 -3.90
N PRO A 13 -15.35 1.83 -3.61
CA PRO A 13 -15.49 0.61 -4.41
C PRO A 13 -15.82 0.96 -5.87
N GLN A 14 -15.21 0.28 -6.83
CA GLN A 14 -15.45 0.57 -8.25
C GLN A 14 -16.82 0.06 -8.73
N SER A 15 -17.40 -0.89 -8.00
CA SER A 15 -18.65 -1.56 -8.30
C SER A 15 -19.52 -1.69 -7.05
N ASP A 16 -20.84 -1.75 -7.23
CA ASP A 16 -21.79 -2.08 -6.18
C ASP A 16 -21.87 -3.59 -5.90
N ASP A 17 -21.20 -4.42 -6.72
CA ASP A 17 -21.11 -5.86 -6.49
C ASP A 17 -20.16 -6.15 -5.31
N PRO A 18 -20.65 -6.76 -4.21
CA PRO A 18 -19.81 -7.11 -3.06
C PRO A 18 -18.73 -8.16 -3.39
N SER A 19 -18.82 -8.82 -4.54
CA SER A 19 -17.84 -9.79 -5.05
C SER A 19 -16.67 -9.11 -5.77
N ASP A 20 -16.84 -7.85 -6.18
CA ASP A 20 -15.82 -7.07 -6.85
C ASP A 20 -14.95 -6.34 -5.80
N LEU A 21 -13.71 -6.80 -5.65
CA LEU A 21 -12.75 -6.26 -4.70
C LEU A 21 -11.96 -5.08 -5.29
N GLU A 22 -12.26 -4.65 -6.51
CA GLU A 22 -11.63 -3.47 -7.10
C GLU A 22 -12.16 -2.19 -6.47
N ALA A 23 -11.23 -1.35 -6.04
CA ALA A 23 -11.52 -0.04 -5.49
C ALA A 23 -10.85 1.04 -6.33
N LEU A 24 -11.59 2.13 -6.55
CA LEU A 24 -11.06 3.37 -7.08
C LEU A 24 -10.03 3.92 -6.09
N THR A 25 -8.86 4.25 -6.62
CA THR A 25 -7.73 4.82 -5.88
C THR A 25 -7.36 6.16 -6.50
N PRO A 26 -6.67 7.08 -5.80
CA PRO A 26 -6.24 8.35 -6.39
C PRO A 26 -5.36 8.17 -7.64
N ALA A 27 -4.63 7.05 -7.74
CA ALA A 27 -3.90 6.67 -8.95
C ALA A 27 -4.78 6.57 -10.19
N HIS A 28 -6.02 6.10 -10.04
CA HIS A 28 -6.96 6.02 -11.17
C HIS A 28 -7.24 7.39 -11.76
N PHE A 29 -7.34 8.43 -10.93
CA PHE A 29 -7.57 9.80 -11.39
C PHE A 29 -6.30 10.48 -11.91
N LEU A 30 -5.14 10.12 -11.37
CA LEU A 30 -3.87 10.76 -11.72
C LEU A 30 -3.21 10.15 -12.97
N ILE A 31 -3.41 8.85 -13.22
CA ILE A 31 -2.66 8.08 -14.23
C ILE A 31 -3.58 7.19 -15.09
N GLY A 32 -4.86 7.07 -14.75
CA GLY A 32 -5.84 6.29 -15.52
C GLY A 32 -5.86 4.79 -15.18
N GLY A 33 -5.25 4.35 -14.07
CA GLY A 33 -5.29 2.96 -13.64
C GLY A 33 -4.71 2.72 -12.24
N THR A 34 -4.72 1.46 -11.78
CA THR A 34 -4.14 1.06 -10.49
C THR A 34 -2.61 1.18 -10.51
N LEU A 35 -2.04 1.83 -9.50
CA LEU A 35 -0.61 1.67 -9.20
C LEU A 35 -0.39 0.32 -8.52
N SER A 36 -0.09 -0.71 -9.32
CA SER A 36 0.33 -2.02 -8.83
C SER A 36 1.76 -1.93 -8.30
N MET A 37 1.92 -1.62 -7.02
CA MET A 37 3.20 -1.76 -6.34
C MET A 37 3.37 -3.25 -5.97
N ILE A 38 4.53 -3.84 -6.27
CA ILE A 38 4.85 -5.18 -5.78
C ILE A 38 4.67 -5.14 -4.25
N PRO A 39 3.79 -5.98 -3.67
CA PRO A 39 3.59 -5.97 -2.23
C PRO A 39 4.94 -6.30 -1.57
N GLU A 40 5.51 -5.31 -0.88
CA GLU A 40 6.70 -5.54 -0.07
C GLU A 40 6.34 -6.57 1.00
N SER A 41 7.18 -7.59 1.14
CA SER A 41 6.99 -8.62 2.17
C SER A 41 6.83 -7.95 3.53
N SER A 42 5.82 -8.36 4.30
CA SER A 42 5.58 -7.82 5.64
C SER A 42 6.85 -7.95 6.48
N LEU A 43 7.40 -6.81 6.92
CA LEU A 43 8.59 -6.79 7.78
C LEU A 43 8.21 -6.80 9.26
N GLU A 44 6.92 -6.87 9.60
CA GLU A 44 6.43 -6.70 10.98
C GLU A 44 6.91 -7.77 11.96
N THR A 45 7.15 -8.99 11.47
CA THR A 45 7.62 -10.14 12.25
C THR A 45 9.14 -10.30 12.23
N GLU A 46 9.85 -9.53 11.40
CA GLU A 46 11.31 -9.62 11.36
C GLU A 46 11.94 -8.88 12.56
N PRO A 47 12.89 -9.52 13.25
CA PRO A 47 13.60 -8.90 14.37
C PRO A 47 14.44 -7.71 13.87
N LEU A 48 14.40 -6.60 14.62
CA LEU A 48 15.10 -5.35 14.30
C LEU A 48 16.61 -5.53 14.03
N THR A 49 17.23 -6.53 14.66
CA THR A 49 18.64 -6.89 14.49
C THR A 49 18.98 -7.44 13.10
N ARG A 50 17.98 -7.83 12.29
CA ARG A 50 18.16 -8.35 10.93
C ARG A 50 17.71 -7.37 9.84
N LEU A 51 17.16 -6.20 10.23
CA LEU A 51 16.68 -5.20 9.28
C LEU A 51 17.79 -4.22 8.92
N SER A 52 18.00 -4.00 7.63
CA SER A 52 18.71 -2.83 7.14
C SER A 52 17.96 -1.55 7.54
N ARG A 53 18.66 -0.40 7.61
CA ARG A 53 18.05 0.90 7.90
C ARG A 53 16.84 1.20 7.01
N TRP A 54 16.90 0.79 5.74
CA TRP A 54 15.81 0.96 4.79
C TRP A 54 14.60 0.08 5.13
N GLN A 55 14.82 -1.21 5.45
CA GLN A 55 13.76 -2.12 5.89
C GLN A 55 13.10 -1.68 7.20
N PHE A 56 13.87 -1.09 8.12
CA PHE A 56 13.32 -0.52 9.35
C PHE A 56 12.37 0.66 9.08
N LEU A 57 12.74 1.57 8.17
CA LEU A 57 11.87 2.67 7.75
C LEU A 57 10.61 2.15 7.04
N GLN A 58 10.73 1.10 6.23
CA GLN A 58 9.57 0.43 5.64
C GLN A 58 8.65 -0.17 6.71
N GLN A 59 9.21 -0.85 7.71
CA GLN A 59 8.44 -1.43 8.83
C GLN A 59 7.66 -0.37 9.61
N ILE A 60 8.29 0.78 9.92
CA ILE A 60 7.61 1.91 10.60
C ILE A 60 6.48 2.45 9.73
N THR A 61 6.75 2.62 8.43
CA THR A 61 5.77 3.10 7.45
C THR A 61 4.59 2.13 7.37
N GLN A 62 4.83 0.84 7.18
CA GLN A 62 3.81 -0.22 7.17
C GLN A 62 2.95 -0.22 8.45
N ARG A 63 3.60 -0.10 9.64
CA ARG A 63 2.89 -0.01 10.93
C ARG A 63 2.03 1.24 11.08
N PHE A 64 2.50 2.39 10.58
CA PHE A 64 1.75 3.65 10.63
C PHE A 64 0.49 3.57 9.77
N TRP A 65 0.59 3.01 8.56
CA TRP A 65 -0.51 2.94 7.61
C TRP A 65 -1.52 1.80 7.85
N ARG A 66 -1.22 0.88 8.77
CA ARG A 66 -2.17 -0.17 9.20
C ARG A 66 -3.16 0.28 10.29
N ARG A 67 -2.87 1.41 10.96
CA ARG A 67 -3.79 2.06 11.90
C ARG A 67 -4.73 2.98 11.14
#